data_AF-A0A4Y2AYV2-F1
#
_entry.id   AF-A0A4Y2AYV2-F1
#
_cell.length_a   1.000
_cell.length_b   1.000
_cell.length_c   1.000
_cell.angle_alpha   90.00
_cell.angle_beta   90.00
_cell.angle_gamma   90.00
#
_symmetry.space_group_name_H-M   'P 1'
#
loop_
_entity.id
_entity.type
_entity.pdbx_description
1 polymer ?
#
loop_
_entity_poly.entity_id
_entity_poly.type
_entity_poly.pdbx_seq_one_letter_code
_entity_poly.pdbx_strand_id
1 'polypeptide(L)'
;MPESGSAGLKHIKGNETADTLEKEATTDGTQANLSFPKRYLKNQLLQLSLSRWQAEWDNGETGRSVYSIIPIISSRQLHWFRECIQFATGYGLFHGYIKRFGLHTTDYCGCGK
;
A
#
# COMPACT_ATOMS: atom_id res chain seq x y z
N MET A 1 -48.14 -22.06 -28.89
CA MET A 1 -46.89 -22.76 -28.53
C MET A 1 -45.71 -21.90 -28.96
N PRO A 2 -44.57 -21.89 -28.24
CA PRO A 2 -44.41 -22.06 -26.79
C PRO A 2 -43.28 -21.18 -26.15
N GLU A 3 -43.18 -21.28 -24.81
CA GLU A 3 -42.02 -21.00 -23.91
C GLU A 3 -41.64 -19.52 -23.66
N SER A 4 -41.41 -19.05 -22.43
CA SER A 4 -40.44 -19.60 -21.48
C SER A 4 -40.91 -19.50 -20.02
N GLY A 5 -40.71 -20.59 -19.28
CA GLY A 5 -40.92 -20.66 -17.84
C GLY A 5 -39.94 -19.76 -17.10
N SER A 6 -40.47 -18.90 -16.23
CA SER A 6 -39.67 -18.27 -15.19
C SER A 6 -39.36 -19.33 -14.15
N ALA A 7 -38.11 -19.79 -14.16
CA ALA A 7 -37.56 -20.68 -13.16
C ALA A 7 -37.80 -20.06 -11.78
N GLY A 8 -38.54 -20.78 -10.94
CA GLY A 8 -38.73 -20.40 -9.53
C GLY A 8 -37.38 -20.27 -8.86
N LEU A 9 -37.00 -19.05 -8.51
CA LEU A 9 -35.92 -18.78 -7.57
C LEU A 9 -36.33 -19.39 -6.24
N LYS A 10 -35.76 -20.56 -5.95
CA LYS A 10 -35.94 -21.27 -4.68
C LYS A 10 -35.62 -20.28 -3.56
N HIS A 11 -36.59 -20.09 -2.68
CA HIS A 11 -36.50 -19.29 -1.46
C HIS A 11 -35.32 -19.80 -0.61
N ILE A 12 -34.19 -19.10 -0.66
CA ILE A 12 -33.02 -19.44 0.17
C ILE A 12 -33.31 -18.85 1.55
N LYS A 13 -33.69 -19.71 2.50
CA LYS A 13 -34.09 -19.37 3.88
C LYS A 13 -33.08 -18.50 4.67
N GLY A 14 -31.84 -18.36 4.19
CA GLY A 14 -30.82 -17.47 4.75
C GLY A 14 -30.84 -16.02 4.22
N ASN A 15 -31.54 -15.74 3.12
CA ASN A 15 -31.61 -14.39 2.55
C ASN A 15 -32.53 -13.48 3.36
N GLU A 16 -33.57 -14.03 3.98
CA GLU A 16 -34.48 -13.25 4.83
C GLU A 16 -33.75 -12.65 6.03
N THR A 17 -32.78 -13.39 6.60
CA THR A 17 -31.97 -12.93 7.73
C THR A 17 -30.99 -11.84 7.28
N ALA A 18 -30.39 -11.99 6.09
CA ALA A 18 -29.51 -10.97 5.50
C ALA A 18 -30.28 -9.69 5.16
N ASP A 19 -31.44 -9.80 4.51
CA ASP A 19 -32.30 -8.66 4.16
C ASP A 19 -32.84 -7.95 5.41
N THR A 20 -33.11 -8.69 6.48
CA THR A 20 -33.55 -8.12 7.77
C THR A 20 -32.40 -7.37 8.43
N LEU A 21 -31.19 -7.95 8.44
CA LEU A 21 -29.98 -7.28 8.96
C LEU A 21 -29.61 -6.05 8.14
N GLU A 22 -29.77 -6.07 6.82
CA GLU A 22 -29.54 -4.91 5.95
C GLU A 22 -30.57 -3.79 6.24
N LYS A 23 -31.83 -4.15 6.45
CA LYS A 23 -32.88 -3.20 6.88
C LYS A 23 -32.59 -2.63 8.26
N GLU A 24 -32.19 -3.46 9.22
CA GLU A 24 -31.82 -3.04 10.59
C GLU A 24 -30.62 -2.09 10.60
N ALA A 25 -29.57 -2.39 9.82
CA ALA A 25 -28.40 -1.53 9.66
C ALA A 25 -28.70 -0.20 8.95
N THR A 26 -29.72 -0.17 8.08
CA THR A 26 -30.18 1.06 7.42
C THR A 26 -31.04 1.92 8.36
N THR A 27 -31.81 1.30 9.26
CA THR A 27 -32.58 2.02 10.28
C THR A 27 -31.72 2.57 11.42
N ASP A 28 -30.62 1.90 11.78
CA ASP A 28 -29.60 2.43 12.70
C ASP A 28 -28.55 3.26 11.94
N GLY A 29 -29.02 4.04 10.96
CA GLY A 29 -28.25 5.07 10.26
C GLY A 29 -27.93 6.25 11.18
N THR A 30 -27.44 5.98 12.38
CA THR A 30 -26.84 7.00 13.24
C THR A 30 -25.59 7.49 12.52
N GLN A 31 -25.77 8.52 11.69
CA GLN A 31 -24.69 9.24 11.06
C GLN A 31 -23.85 9.77 12.22
N ALA A 32 -22.74 9.09 12.52
CA ALA A 32 -21.82 9.47 13.56
C ALA A 32 -21.41 10.92 13.26
N ASN A 33 -22.03 11.85 13.99
CA ASN A 33 -21.77 13.27 13.85
C ASN A 33 -20.44 13.50 14.56
N LEU A 34 -19.37 13.14 13.84
CA LEU A 34 -18.02 13.34 14.31
C LEU A 34 -17.88 14.84 14.58
N SER A 35 -17.69 15.21 15.86
CA SER A 35 -17.45 16.60 16.29
C SER A 35 -16.31 17.27 15.54
N PHE A 36 -15.47 16.47 14.86
CA PHE A 36 -14.35 16.95 14.08
C PHE A 36 -14.57 16.76 12.59
N PRO A 37 -14.22 17.76 11.76
CA PRO A 37 -14.22 17.60 10.31
C PRO A 37 -13.41 16.37 9.89
N LYS A 38 -13.91 15.61 8.90
CA LYS A 38 -13.21 14.42 8.37
C LYS A 38 -11.74 14.69 7.99
N ARG A 39 -11.45 15.91 7.50
CA ARG A 39 -10.09 16.36 7.18
C ARG A 39 -9.16 16.35 8.40
N TYR A 40 -9.65 16.79 9.56
CA TYR A 40 -8.87 16.81 10.79
C TYR A 40 -8.48 15.40 11.21
N LEU A 41 -9.44 14.47 11.23
CA LEU A 41 -9.17 13.07 11.58
C LEU A 41 -8.20 12.39 10.61
N LYS A 42 -8.34 12.65 9.30
CA LYS A 42 -7.40 12.15 8.28
C LYS A 42 -5.99 12.68 8.51
N ASN A 43 -5.84 13.96 8.83
CA ASN A 43 -4.54 14.55 9.13
C ASN A 43 -3.93 13.96 10.39
N GLN A 44 -4.71 13.78 11.46
CA GLN A 44 -4.25 13.15 12.70
C GLN A 44 -3.75 11.72 12.45
N LEU A 45 -4.52 10.92 11.70
CA LEU A 45 -4.11 9.57 11.34
C LEU A 45 -2.84 9.56 10.50
N LEU A 46 -2.72 10.47 9.53
CA LEU A 46 -1.52 10.61 8.70
C LEU A 46 -0.29 10.93 9.56
N GLN A 47 -0.40 11.89 10.49
CA GLN A 47 0.71 12.27 11.37
C GLN A 47 1.15 11.12 12.28
N LEU A 48 0.20 10.38 12.87
CA LEU A 48 0.51 9.20 13.69
C LEU A 48 1.20 8.11 12.87
N SER A 49 0.69 7.82 11.68
CA SER A 49 1.28 6.83 10.78
C SER A 49 2.69 7.22 10.33
N LEU A 50 2.90 8.49 9.98
CA LEU A 50 4.23 9.00 9.59
C LEU A 50 5.22 8.90 10.75
N SER A 51 4.82 9.29 11.97
CA SER A 51 5.67 9.22 13.16
C SER A 51 6.07 7.77 13.48
N ARG A 52 5.10 6.84 13.45
CA ARG A 52 5.38 5.42 13.64
C ARG A 52 6.31 4.89 12.55
N TRP A 53 6.04 5.24 11.30
CA TRP A 53 6.87 4.75 10.19
C TRP A 53 8.29 5.32 10.23
N GLN A 54 8.44 6.57 10.64
CA GLN A 54 9.75 7.19 10.88
C GLN A 54 10.53 6.45 11.97
N ALA A 55 9.87 6.09 13.08
CA ALA A 55 10.52 5.34 14.15
C ALA A 55 11.02 3.96 13.68
N GLU A 56 10.23 3.25 12.87
CA GLU A 56 10.67 1.99 12.25
C GLU A 56 11.82 2.22 11.25
N TRP A 57 11.80 3.34 10.53
CA TRP A 57 12.85 3.69 9.56
C TRP A 57 14.18 4.03 10.23
N ASP A 58 14.14 4.75 11.35
CA ASP A 58 15.32 5.13 12.12
C ASP A 58 16.00 3.90 12.74
N ASN A 59 15.19 2.98 13.29
CA ASN A 59 15.66 1.80 14.01
C ASN A 59 15.89 0.57 13.11
N GLY A 60 15.33 0.55 11.91
CA GLY A 60 15.43 -0.58 10.99
C GLY A 60 16.84 -0.76 10.42
N GLU A 61 17.28 -2.01 10.30
CA GLU A 61 18.56 -2.38 9.68
C GLU A 61 18.47 -2.58 8.15
N THR A 62 17.28 -2.81 7.62
CA THR A 62 17.08 -3.01 6.17
C THR A 62 17.02 -1.67 5.45
N GLY A 63 17.69 -1.57 4.30
CA GLY A 63 17.59 -0.37 3.45
C GLY A 63 18.38 0.83 3.95
N ARG A 64 19.43 0.64 4.78
CA ARG A 64 20.28 1.74 5.28
C ARG A 64 20.92 2.60 4.18
N SER A 65 21.16 2.04 2.99
CA SER A 65 21.63 2.81 1.83
C SER A 65 20.59 3.81 1.33
N VAL A 66 19.31 3.49 1.44
CA VAL A 66 18.22 4.41 1.11
C VAL A 66 18.02 5.39 2.27
N TYR A 67 18.16 4.94 3.52
CA TYR A 67 18.08 5.80 4.72
C TYR A 67 19.12 6.94 4.68
N SER A 68 20.35 6.68 4.25
CA SER A 68 21.38 7.72 4.14
C SER A 68 21.04 8.83 3.15
N ILE A 69 20.15 8.55 2.19
CA ILE A 69 19.69 9.51 1.18
C ILE A 69 18.37 10.16 1.62
N ILE A 70 17.46 9.38 2.21
CA ILE A 70 16.16 9.83 2.70
C ILE A 70 16.03 9.47 4.18
N PRO A 71 16.60 10.26 5.09
CA PRO A 71 16.48 9.98 6.52
C PRO A 71 15.08 10.31 7.04
N ILE A 72 14.35 11.24 6.41
CA ILE A 72 13.04 11.70 6.86
C ILE A 72 11.95 11.27 5.89
N ILE A 73 10.98 10.52 6.40
CA ILE A 73 9.78 10.10 5.72
C ILE A 73 8.78 11.25 5.70
N SER A 74 8.15 11.46 4.55
CA SER A 74 7.07 12.43 4.40
C SER A 74 5.95 11.87 3.54
N SER A 75 4.75 12.43 3.68
CA SER A 75 3.63 12.10 2.81
C SER A 75 3.71 12.75 1.42
N ARG A 76 4.73 13.57 1.17
CA ARG A 76 4.92 14.21 -0.13
C ARG A 76 5.52 13.17 -1.07
N GLN A 77 4.90 13.00 -2.23
CA GLN A 77 5.47 12.19 -3.28
C GLN A 77 6.74 12.88 -3.77
N LEU A 78 7.89 12.28 -3.47
CA LEU A 78 9.14 12.68 -4.06
C LEU A 78 9.19 12.10 -5.48
N HIS A 79 9.41 12.95 -6.48
CA HIS A 79 9.60 12.51 -7.85
C HIS A 79 11.04 12.05 -8.01
N TRP A 80 11.28 10.76 -7.74
CA TRP A 80 12.57 10.13 -7.97
C TRP A 80 12.71 9.74 -9.45
N PHE A 81 13.81 10.12 -10.08
CA PHE A 81 14.19 9.55 -11.36
C PHE A 81 14.50 8.05 -11.18
N ARG A 82 14.23 7.26 -12.23
CA ARG A 82 14.41 5.81 -12.20
C ARG A 82 15.84 5.42 -11.82
N GLU A 83 16.81 6.17 -12.30
CA GLU A 83 18.24 6.00 -12.04
C GLU A 83 18.58 6.20 -10.56
N CYS A 84 17.97 7.20 -9.91
CA CYS A 84 18.15 7.46 -8.49
C CYS A 84 17.57 6.33 -7.62
N ILE A 85 16.41 5.79 -8.01
CA ILE A 85 15.81 4.62 -7.32
C ILE A 85 16.72 3.40 -7.46
N GLN A 86 17.22 3.14 -8.68
CA GLN A 86 18.10 2.01 -8.95
C GLN A 86 19.42 2.11 -8.18
N PHE A 87 20.00 3.30 -8.13
CA PHE A 87 21.21 3.57 -7.36
C PHE A 87 20.99 3.41 -5.85
N ALA A 88 19.97 4.07 -5.29
CA ALA A 88 19.71 4.07 -3.85
C ALA A 88 19.40 2.67 -3.29
N THR A 89 18.62 1.90 -4.06
CA THR A 89 18.22 0.54 -3.66
C THR A 89 19.26 -0.51 -4.01
N GLY A 90 20.24 -0.16 -4.87
CA GLY A 90 21.20 -1.11 -5.43
C GLY A 90 20.58 -2.12 -6.39
N TYR A 91 19.31 -1.94 -6.77
CA TYR A 91 18.61 -2.76 -7.75
C TYR A 91 18.76 -2.12 -9.14
N GLY A 92 19.39 -2.82 -10.09
CA GLY A 92 19.57 -2.31 -11.44
C GLY A 92 20.74 -2.98 -12.15
N LEU A 93 21.18 -2.42 -13.28
CA LEU A 93 22.34 -2.93 -14.03
C LEU A 93 23.69 -2.59 -13.36
N PHE A 94 23.71 -2.52 -12.03
CA PHE A 94 24.95 -2.39 -11.29
C PHE A 94 25.67 -3.73 -11.28
N HIS A 95 26.96 -3.74 -11.60
CA HIS A 95 27.75 -4.96 -11.71
C HIS A 95 27.70 -5.81 -10.42
N GLY A 96 27.66 -5.19 -9.24
CA GLY A 96 27.46 -5.90 -7.97
C GLY A 96 26.10 -6.61 -7.85
N TYR A 97 25.02 -6.01 -8.35
CA TYR A 97 23.69 -6.62 -8.36
C TYR A 97 23.64 -7.78 -9.36
N ILE A 98 24.14 -7.58 -10.58
CA ILE A 98 24.19 -8.60 -11.63
C ILE A 98 25.02 -9.82 -11.18
N LYS A 99 26.15 -9.60 -10.51
CA LYS A 99 26.99 -10.66 -9.91
C LYS A 99 26.26 -11.44 -8.83
N ARG A 100 25.50 -10.77 -7.95
CA ARG A 100 24.73 -11.44 -6.88
C ARG A 100 23.73 -12.47 -7.42
N PHE A 101 23.17 -12.24 -8.61
CA PHE A 101 22.24 -13.15 -9.28
C PHE A 101 22.94 -14.11 -10.27
N GLY A 102 24.27 -14.15 -10.30
CA GLY A 102 25.03 -15.06 -11.16
C GLY A 102 24.95 -14.76 -12.65
N LEU A 103 24.45 -13.58 -13.02
CA LEU A 103 24.30 -13.17 -14.42
C LEU A 103 25.61 -12.60 -15.01
N HIS A 104 26.60 -12.30 -14.15
CA HIS A 104 27.93 -11.85 -14.54
C HIS A 104 28.97 -12.33 -13.53
N THR A 105 30.21 -12.52 -13.96
CA THR A 105 31.29 -13.09 -13.14
C THR A 105 32.02 -12.05 -12.28
N THR A 106 31.98 -10.78 -12.68
CA THR A 106 32.69 -9.68 -12.02
C THR A 106 31.73 -8.58 -11.55
N ASP A 107 32.12 -7.90 -10.47
CA ASP A 107 31.50 -6.69 -9.94
C ASP A 107 32.19 -5.40 -10.43
N TYR A 108 33.19 -5.52 -11.31
CA TYR A 108 34.01 -4.41 -11.78
C TYR A 108 33.48 -3.85 -13.11
N CYS A 109 33.31 -2.53 -13.19
CA CYS A 109 33.06 -1.81 -14.45
C CYS A 109 34.37 -1.74 -15.23
N GLY A 110 34.39 -2.17 -16.50
CA GLY A 110 35.55 -1.97 -17.40
C GLY A 110 35.89 -0.48 -17.68
N CYS A 111 35.05 0.41 -17.17
CA CYS A 111 35.04 1.86 -17.28
C CYS A 111 36.09 2.56 -16.38
N GLY A 112 36.74 1.80 -15.49
CA GLY A 112 37.72 2.29 -14.51
C GLY A 112 39.18 2.02 -14.91
N LYS A 113 39.48 1.95 -16.21
CA LYS A 113 40.84 2.03 -16.75
C LYS A 113 41.06 3.40 -17.36
#